data_AF-A0ABD6LQU9-F1
#
_entry.id   AF-A0ABD6LQU9-F1
#
_cell.length_a   1.000
_cell.length_b   1.000
_cell.length_c   1.000
_cell.angle_alpha   90.00
_cell.angle_beta   90.00
_cell.angle_gamma   90.00
#
_symmetry.space_group_name_H-M   'P 1'
#
loop_
_entity.id
_entity.type
_entity.pdbx_description
1 polymer ?
#
loop_
_entity_poly.entity_id
_entity_poly.type
_entity_poly.pdbx_seq_one_letter_code
_entity_poly.pdbx_strand_id
1 'polypeptide(L)'
;ESLYHYQKVLAIPVKKKRQSAVEHLSPEGIRLLLEQPDKYTAHGRRDLALMSLMYDSGARVQEIIDLSVRDFVPGNKPVLVLTGKGNKTRRVPVMKNTAALVEAYISENRLDLAH
;
A
#
# COMPACT_ATOMS: atom_id res chain seq x y z
N GLU A 1 28.23 46.78 -5.57
CA GLU A 1 27.18 46.54 -6.59
C GLU A 1 26.97 45.06 -6.92
N SER A 2 28.03 44.27 -7.14
CA SER A 2 27.91 42.85 -7.54
C SER A 2 27.09 41.96 -6.59
N LEU A 3 27.21 42.17 -5.27
CA LEU A 3 26.47 41.39 -4.26
C LEU A 3 24.94 41.53 -4.39
N TYR A 4 24.47 42.72 -4.76
CA TYR A 4 23.05 43.00 -4.97
C TYR A 4 22.50 42.24 -6.19
N HIS A 5 23.31 42.13 -7.24
CA HIS A 5 22.95 41.36 -8.43
C HIS A 5 22.89 39.85 -8.15
N TYR A 6 23.81 39.30 -7.36
CA TYR A 6 23.77 37.88 -6.97
C TYR A 6 22.53 37.54 -6.14
N GLN A 7 22.13 38.39 -5.19
CA GLN A 7 20.90 38.17 -4.41
C GLN A 7 19.65 38.16 -5.28
N LYS A 8 19.57 39.04 -6.30
CA LYS A 8 18.46 39.04 -7.26
C LYS A 8 18.40 37.75 -8.08
N VAL A 9 19.54 37.21 -8.49
CA VAL A 9 19.60 35.94 -9.25
C VAL A 9 19.15 34.76 -8.38
N LEU A 10 19.60 34.70 -7.12
CA LEU A 10 19.20 33.64 -6.18
C LEU A 10 17.72 33.72 -5.77
N ALA A 11 17.12 34.91 -5.81
CA ALA A 11 15.71 35.13 -5.52
C ALA A 11 14.77 34.75 -6.67
N ILE A 12 15.29 34.38 -7.85
CA ILE A 12 14.45 33.94 -8.97
C ILE A 12 13.83 32.58 -8.61
N PRO A 13 12.49 32.49 -8.46
CA PRO A 13 11.85 31.22 -8.16
C PRO A 13 12.04 30.26 -9.33
N VAL A 14 12.43 29.02 -9.02
CA VAL A 14 12.60 27.97 -10.02
C VAL A 14 11.28 27.79 -10.78
N LYS A 15 11.32 27.99 -12.10
CA LYS A 15 10.16 27.83 -12.97
C LYS A 15 9.71 26.37 -12.90
N LYS A 16 8.52 26.13 -12.31
CA LYS A 16 7.93 24.80 -12.24
C LYS A 16 7.77 24.25 -13.66
N LYS A 17 8.55 23.22 -14.00
CA LYS A 17 8.35 22.45 -15.22
C LYS A 17 7.11 21.57 -15.02
N ARG A 18 6.27 21.45 -16.06
CA ARG A 18 5.18 20.48 -16.07
C ARG A 18 5.82 19.08 -15.94
N GLN A 19 5.66 18.46 -14.78
CA GLN A 19 6.02 17.07 -14.60
C GLN A 19 5.01 16.22 -15.36
N SER A 20 5.48 15.23 -16.13
CA SER A 20 4.58 14.25 -16.73
C SER A 20 3.83 13.57 -15.58
N ALA A 21 2.50 13.46 -15.71
CA ALA A 21 1.74 12.64 -14.78
C ALA A 21 2.25 11.20 -14.89
N VAL A 22 2.42 10.53 -13.75
CA VAL A 22 2.65 9.08 -13.76
C VAL A 22 1.40 8.45 -14.36
N GLU A 23 1.57 7.68 -15.44
CA GLU A 23 0.45 6.96 -16.06
C GLU A 23 -0.06 5.89 -15.09
N HIS A 24 -1.38 5.65 -15.13
CA HIS A 24 -2.00 4.63 -14.30
C HIS A 24 -1.66 3.24 -14.84
N LEU A 25 -1.62 2.25 -13.94
CA LEU A 25 -1.50 0.85 -14.34
C LEU A 25 -2.82 0.38 -14.97
N SER A 26 -2.73 -0.29 -16.13
CA SER A 26 -3.88 -0.95 -16.72
C SER A 26 -4.32 -2.16 -15.87
N PRO A 27 -5.59 -2.60 -15.98
CA PRO A 27 -6.04 -3.82 -15.32
C PRO A 27 -5.18 -5.04 -15.66
N GLU A 28 -4.76 -5.17 -16.92
CA GLU A 28 -3.83 -6.20 -17.38
C GLU A 28 -2.45 -6.06 -16.73
N GLY A 29 -1.94 -4.84 -16.58
CA GLY A 29 -0.68 -4.57 -15.89
C GLY A 29 -0.72 -4.99 -14.42
N ILE A 30 -1.81 -4.68 -13.73
CA ILE A 30 -2.04 -5.14 -12.35
C ILE A 30 -2.12 -6.66 -12.28
N ARG A 31 -2.84 -7.29 -13.21
CA ARG A 31 -2.95 -8.75 -13.28
C ARG A 31 -1.57 -9.40 -13.42
N LEU A 32 -0.77 -8.95 -14.38
CA LEU A 32 0.58 -9.49 -14.61
C LEU A 32 1.48 -9.28 -13.39
N LEU A 33 1.37 -8.12 -12.72
CA LEU A 33 2.11 -7.82 -11.51
C LEU A 33 1.75 -8.76 -10.35
N LEU A 34 0.45 -9.04 -10.14
CA LEU A 34 -0.04 -9.97 -9.12
C LEU A 34 0.23 -11.45 -9.47
N GLU A 35 0.60 -11.77 -10.71
CA GLU A 35 1.04 -13.10 -11.13
C GLU A 35 2.54 -13.36 -10.88
N GLN A 36 3.35 -12.33 -10.61
CA GLN A 36 4.80 -12.48 -10.41
C GLN A 36 5.22 -13.24 -9.14
N PRO A 37 4.56 -13.10 -7.96
CA PRO A 37 5.02 -13.78 -6.76
C PRO A 37 4.91 -15.31 -6.85
N ASP A 38 5.98 -16.01 -6.48
CA ASP A 38 6.00 -17.47 -6.48
C ASP A 38 5.19 -18.05 -5.30
N LYS A 39 3.98 -18.54 -5.62
CA LYS A 39 3.01 -19.10 -4.66
C LYS A 39 3.50 -20.36 -3.94
N TYR A 40 4.55 -21.02 -4.44
CA TYR A 40 5.12 -22.20 -3.78
C TYR A 40 6.10 -21.83 -2.66
N THR A 41 6.58 -20.58 -2.62
CA THR A 41 7.45 -20.08 -1.55
C THR A 41 6.67 -19.30 -0.48
N ALA A 42 7.13 -19.36 0.77
CA ALA A 42 6.54 -18.58 1.86
C ALA A 42 6.62 -17.07 1.58
N HIS A 43 7.74 -16.59 1.03
CA HIS A 43 7.92 -15.19 0.66
C HIS A 43 6.98 -14.77 -0.47
N GLY A 44 6.81 -15.58 -1.52
CA GLY A 44 5.89 -15.24 -2.61
C GLY A 44 4.41 -15.26 -2.17
N ARG A 45 4.01 -16.15 -1.26
CA ARG A 45 2.66 -16.07 -0.64
C ARG A 45 2.46 -14.82 0.19
N ARG A 46 3.46 -14.42 0.98
CA ARG A 46 3.47 -13.14 1.71
C ARG A 46 3.31 -11.97 0.75
N ASP A 47 4.15 -11.90 -0.28
CA ASP A 47 4.17 -10.78 -1.22
C ASP A 47 2.85 -10.70 -2.00
N LEU A 48 2.29 -11.84 -2.42
CA LEU A 48 0.97 -11.89 -3.04
C LEU A 48 -0.14 -11.37 -2.13
N ALA A 49 -0.15 -11.77 -0.85
CA ALA A 49 -1.14 -11.29 0.12
C ALA A 49 -1.02 -9.77 0.33
N LEU A 50 0.20 -9.26 0.52
CA LEU A 50 0.46 -7.82 0.72
C LEU A 50 0.11 -7.00 -0.51
N MET A 51 0.51 -7.45 -1.71
CA MET A 51 0.22 -6.74 -2.97
C MET A 51 -1.27 -6.71 -3.27
N SER A 52 -1.97 -7.82 -3.04
CA SER A 52 -3.42 -7.90 -3.21
C SER A 52 -4.12 -6.97 -2.21
N LEU A 53 -3.68 -6.95 -0.95
CA LEU A 53 -4.24 -6.08 0.08
C LEU A 53 -4.01 -4.59 -0.24
N MET A 54 -2.82 -4.22 -0.70
CA MET A 54 -2.50 -2.86 -1.14
C MET A 54 -3.40 -2.40 -2.27
N TYR A 55 -3.54 -3.23 -3.31
CA TYR A 55 -4.36 -2.91 -4.47
C TYR A 55 -5.84 -2.74 -4.12
N ASP A 56 -6.39 -3.67 -3.34
CA ASP A 56 -7.81 -3.72 -3.01
C ASP A 56 -8.22 -2.64 -2.00
N SER A 57 -7.40 -2.39 -0.98
CA SER A 57 -7.71 -1.41 0.07
C SER A 57 -7.27 0.02 -0.25
N GLY A 58 -6.40 0.21 -1.25
CA GLY A 58 -5.75 1.50 -1.50
C GLY A 58 -4.90 2.00 -0.33
N ALA A 59 -4.42 1.10 0.53
CA ALA A 59 -3.58 1.44 1.67
C ALA A 59 -2.21 1.97 1.20
N ARG A 60 -1.66 2.91 1.96
CA ARG A 60 -0.27 3.35 1.75
C ARG A 60 0.69 2.31 2.30
N VAL A 61 1.91 2.26 1.76
CA VAL A 61 2.98 1.37 2.25
C VAL A 61 3.17 1.46 3.76
N GLN A 62 3.20 2.68 4.32
CA GLN A 62 3.31 2.86 5.78
C GLN A 62 2.12 2.25 6.54
N GLU A 63 0.90 2.43 6.04
CA GLU A 63 -0.29 1.85 6.66
C GLU A 63 -0.22 0.31 6.63
N ILE A 64 0.34 -0.29 5.58
CA ILE A 64 0.50 -1.75 5.46
C ILE A 64 1.55 -2.31 6.42
N ILE A 65 2.70 -1.65 6.57
CA ILE A 65 3.76 -2.17 7.45
C ILE A 65 3.43 -1.99 8.93
N ASP A 66 2.53 -1.05 9.26
CA ASP A 66 2.05 -0.84 10.63
C ASP A 66 0.83 -1.71 10.98
N LEU A 67 0.28 -2.47 10.03
CA LEU A 67 -0.88 -3.35 10.24
C LEU A 67 -0.56 -4.47 11.23
N SER A 68 -1.53 -4.78 12.07
CA SER A 68 -1.54 -5.97 12.92
C SER A 68 -2.74 -6.86 12.61
N VAL A 69 -2.70 -8.14 13.01
CA VAL A 69 -3.77 -9.11 12.71
C VAL A 69 -5.14 -8.63 13.21
N ARG A 70 -5.18 -7.97 14.38
CA ARG A 70 -6.42 -7.38 14.95
C ARG A 70 -7.07 -6.30 14.07
N ASP A 71 -6.32 -5.70 13.15
CA ASP A 71 -6.83 -4.67 12.25
C ASP A 71 -7.57 -5.29 11.04
N PHE A 72 -7.46 -6.60 10.84
CA PHE A 72 -8.21 -7.35 9.85
C PHE A 72 -9.40 -8.05 10.51
N VAL A 73 -10.61 -7.73 10.04
CA VAL A 73 -11.86 -8.33 10.50
C VAL A 73 -12.38 -9.28 9.41
N PRO A 74 -12.23 -10.60 9.58
CA PRO A 74 -12.70 -11.59 8.60
C PRO A 74 -14.23 -11.75 8.60
N GLY A 75 -14.75 -12.57 7.68
CA GLY A 75 -16.16 -12.95 7.62
C GLY A 75 -16.84 -12.63 6.29
N ASN A 76 -18.19 -12.57 6.26
CA ASN A 76 -18.93 -12.41 5.00
C ASN A 76 -18.72 -11.04 4.33
N LYS A 77 -18.38 -10.02 5.13
CA LYS A 77 -18.00 -8.68 4.67
C LYS A 77 -16.66 -8.32 5.31
N PRO A 78 -15.54 -8.81 4.75
CA PRO A 78 -14.22 -8.59 5.35
C PRO A 78 -13.87 -7.10 5.34
N VAL A 79 -13.23 -6.63 6.41
CA VAL A 79 -12.88 -5.23 6.60
C VAL A 79 -11.46 -5.11 7.12
N LEU A 80 -10.70 -4.17 6.55
CA LEU A 80 -9.41 -3.73 7.04
C LEU A 80 -9.55 -2.39 7.77
N VAL A 81 -8.97 -2.29 8.96
CA VAL A 81 -8.91 -1.06 9.77
C VAL A 81 -7.56 -0.40 9.53
N LEU A 82 -7.56 0.76 8.88
CA LEU A 82 -6.33 1.47 8.55
C LEU A 82 -6.23 2.76 9.34
N THR A 83 -5.09 2.98 10.00
CA THR A 83 -4.78 4.21 10.74
C THR A 83 -3.72 5.00 9.99
N GLY A 84 -4.10 6.19 9.52
CA GLY A 84 -3.24 7.06 8.71
C GLY A 84 -2.87 8.36 9.40
N LYS A 85 -2.46 9.34 8.58
CA LYS A 85 -1.99 10.66 9.05
C LYS A 85 -2.96 11.33 10.03
N GLY A 86 -2.39 11.88 11.11
CA GLY A 86 -3.16 12.54 12.17
C GLY A 86 -3.94 11.56 13.04
N ASN A 87 -3.49 10.31 13.11
CA ASN A 87 -4.13 9.22 13.86
C ASN A 87 -5.60 9.00 13.46
N LYS A 88 -5.89 9.18 12.17
CA LYS A 88 -7.24 9.00 11.63
C LYS A 88 -7.43 7.57 11.17
N THR A 89 -8.40 6.90 11.77
CA THR A 89 -8.74 5.51 11.45
C THR A 89 -9.93 5.44 10.50
N ARG A 90 -9.87 4.53 9.52
CA ARG A 90 -10.97 4.22 8.59
C ARG A 90 -11.16 2.71 8.46
N ARG A 91 -12.39 2.30 8.20
CA ARG A 91 -12.75 0.91 7.87
C ARG A 91 -12.87 0.79 6.35
N VAL A 92 -12.10 -0.12 5.76
CA VAL A 92 -12.05 -0.36 4.31
C VAL A 92 -12.57 -1.78 4.04
N PRO A 93 -13.74 -1.93 3.38
CA PRO A 93 -14.16 -3.23 2.89
C PRO A 93 -13.13 -3.78 1.90
N VAL A 94 -12.80 -5.06 2.01
CA VAL A 94 -11.91 -5.75 1.05
C VAL A 94 -12.65 -6.90 0.39
N MET A 95 -12.24 -7.24 -0.83
CA MET A 95 -12.80 -8.35 -1.59
C MET A 95 -12.53 -9.70 -0.90
N LYS A 96 -13.45 -10.64 -1.09
CA LYS A 96 -13.36 -11.99 -0.51
C LYS A 96 -12.09 -12.73 -0.94
N ASN A 97 -11.63 -12.54 -2.18
CA ASN A 97 -10.41 -13.18 -2.68
C ASN A 97 -9.16 -12.64 -1.95
N THR A 98 -9.09 -11.32 -1.73
CA THR A 98 -8.02 -10.69 -0.94
C THR A 98 -8.06 -11.16 0.51
N ALA A 99 -9.24 -11.19 1.11
CA ALA A 99 -9.43 -11.69 2.48
C ALA A 99 -8.94 -13.13 2.62
N ALA A 100 -9.26 -14.01 1.67
CA ALA A 100 -8.78 -15.40 1.68
C ALA A 100 -7.25 -15.52 1.63
N LEU A 101 -6.56 -14.65 0.86
CA LEU A 101 -5.09 -14.61 0.83
C LEU A 101 -4.51 -14.17 2.18
N VAL A 102 -5.11 -13.17 2.82
CA VAL A 102 -4.71 -12.69 4.15
C VAL A 102 -4.95 -13.75 5.22
N GLU A 103 -6.12 -14.39 5.23
CA GLU A 103 -6.46 -15.47 6.15
C GLU A 103 -5.52 -16.68 6.00
N ALA A 104 -5.21 -17.07 4.76
CA ALA A 104 -4.24 -18.12 4.49
C ALA A 104 -2.84 -17.76 5.02
N TYR A 105 -2.39 -16.52 4.80
CA TYR A 105 -1.11 -16.04 5.30
C TYR A 105 -1.05 -16.00 6.84
N ILE A 106 -2.12 -15.53 7.50
CA ILE A 106 -2.23 -15.51 8.97
C ILE A 106 -2.14 -16.93 9.53
N SER A 107 -2.91 -17.86 8.97
CA SER A 107 -2.98 -19.26 9.40
C SER A 107 -1.64 -19.99 9.20
N GLU A 108 -1.02 -19.83 8.03
CA GLU A 108 0.29 -20.41 7.70
C GLU A 108 1.37 -19.99 8.71
N ASN A 109 1.36 -18.73 9.13
CA ASN A 109 2.36 -18.14 10.00
C ASN A 109 1.94 -18.10 11.48
N ARG A 110 0.74 -18.60 11.81
CA ARG A 110 0.16 -18.64 13.16
C ARG A 110 0.14 -17.27 13.85
N LEU A 111 -0.17 -16.22 13.09
CA LEU A 111 -0.10 -14.83 13.57
C LEU A 111 -1.28 -14.46 14.49
N ASP A 112 -2.30 -15.32 14.55
CA ASP A 112 -3.48 -15.24 15.40
C ASP A 112 -3.27 -15.83 16.80
N LEU A 113 -2.18 -16.57 17.02
CA LEU A 113 -1.88 -17.24 18.30
C LEU A 113 -1.15 -16.34 19.31
N ALA A 114 -0.82 -15.10 18.94
CA ALA A 114 -0.17 -14.14 19.84
C ALA A 114 -1.21 -13.42 20.71
N HIS A 115 -1.81 -14.15 21.64
CA HIS A 115 -2.55 -13.63 22.79
C HIS A 115 -2.17 -14.38 24.06
#